data_AF-A0A661H6W6-F1
#
_entry.id   AF-A0A661H6W6-F1
#
_cell.length_a   1.000
_cell.length_b   1.000
_cell.length_c   1.000
_cell.angle_alpha   90.00
_cell.angle_beta   90.00
_cell.angle_gamma   90.00
#
_symmetry.space_group_name_H-M   'P 1'
#
loop_
_entity.id
_entity.type
_entity.pdbx_description
1 polymer ?
#
loop_
_entity_poly.entity_id
_entity_poly.type
_entity_poly.pdbx_seq_one_letter_code
_entity_poly.pdbx_strand_id
1 'polypeptide(L)' 'MDADRMNAILALLTPDEIEDALFFVEICERGGGTPPEEADEWRRRILAWRAFLRLESNRYV' A
#
# COMPACT_ATOMS: atom_id res chain seq x y z
N MET A 1 13.28 -3.64 -2.60
CA MET A 1 12.64 -4.69 -1.78
C MET A 1 12.07 -5.77 -2.70
N ASP A 2 11.88 -7.03 -2.28
CA ASP A 2 11.20 -8.01 -3.16
C ASP A 2 9.67 -7.87 -3.11
N ALA A 3 9.01 -8.30 -4.18
CA ALA A 3 7.57 -8.22 -4.37
C ALA A 3 6.74 -8.97 -3.32
N ASP A 4 7.17 -10.16 -2.94
CA ASP A 4 6.47 -11.04 -2.02
C ASP A 4 6.53 -10.46 -0.60
N ARG A 5 7.65 -9.86 -0.23
CA ARG A 5 7.79 -9.18 1.06
C ARG A 5 6.84 -8.00 1.23
N MET A 6 6.65 -7.18 0.19
CA MET A 6 5.69 -6.07 0.25
C MET A 6 4.26 -6.59 0.38
N ASN A 7 3.91 -7.62 -0.40
CA ASN A 7 2.58 -8.24 -0.32
C ASN A 7 2.32 -8.85 1.05
N ALA A 8 3.31 -9.49 1.66
CA ALA A 8 3.21 -10.03 3.01
C ALA A 8 2.97 -8.93 4.05
N ILE A 9 3.60 -7.75 3.91
CA ILE A 9 3.34 -6.61 4.79
C ILE A 9 1.91 -6.10 4.61
N LEU A 10 1.46 -5.87 3.37
CA LEU A 10 0.12 -5.37 3.10
C LEU A 10 -0.98 -6.30 3.61
N ALA A 11 -0.77 -7.60 3.51
CA ALA A 11 -1.70 -8.61 4.02
C ALA A 11 -1.90 -8.56 5.55
N LEU A 12 -0.99 -7.91 6.29
CA LEU A 12 -1.09 -7.75 7.75
C LEU A 12 -1.78 -6.45 8.17
N LEU A 13 -2.00 -5.51 7.23
CA LEU A 13 -2.58 -4.22 7.54
C LEU A 13 -4.11 -4.28 7.55
N THR A 14 -4.70 -3.62 8.54
CA THR A 14 -6.11 -3.29 8.56
C THR A 14 -6.45 -2.22 7.51
N PRO A 15 -7.73 -2.03 7.16
CA PRO A 15 -8.14 -0.99 6.21
C PRO A 15 -7.68 0.43 6.60
N ASP A 16 -7.68 0.77 7.89
CA ASP A 16 -7.25 2.08 8.36
C ASP A 16 -5.73 2.25 8.23
N GLU A 17 -4.96 1.22 8.60
CA GLU A 17 -3.50 1.20 8.45
C GLU A 17 -3.04 1.26 6.98
N ILE A 18 -3.88 0.87 6.04
CA ILE A 18 -3.63 1.01 4.59
C ILE A 18 -3.67 2.48 4.16
N GLU A 19 -4.58 3.28 4.71
CA GLU A 19 -4.63 4.71 4.41
C GLU A 19 -3.42 5.43 5.03
N ASP A 20 -3.01 5.03 6.25
CA ASP A 20 -1.78 5.53 6.88
C ASP A 20 -0.53 5.16 6.06
N ALA A 21 -0.46 3.94 5.52
CA ALA A 21 0.63 3.52 4.65
C ALA A 21 0.68 4.35 3.35
N LEU A 22 -0.47 4.65 2.75
CA LEU A 22 -0.59 5.52 1.57
C LEU A 22 -0.05 6.93 1.87
N PHE A 23 -0.45 7.50 3.00
CA PHE A 23 0.02 8.81 3.44
C PHE A 23 1.53 8.82 3.68
N PHE A 24 2.08 7.78 4.30
CA PHE A 24 3.51 7.66 4.53
C PHE A 24 4.31 7.60 3.22
N VAL A 25 3.82 6.85 2.23
CA VAL A 25 4.47 6.77 0.90
C VAL A 25 4.49 8.14 0.21
N GLU A 26 3.43 8.92 0.31
CA GLU A 26 3.39 10.29 -0.22
C GLU A 26 4.43 11.21 0.45
N ILE A 27 4.63 11.07 1.77
CA ILE A 27 5.70 11.78 2.48
C ILE A 27 7.08 11.34 1.98
N CYS A 28 7.30 10.03 1.83
CA CYS A 28 8.57 9.49 1.35
C CYS A 28 8.98 10.01 -0.04
N GLU A 29 8.02 10.12 -0.96
CA GLU A 29 8.26 10.68 -2.29
C GLU A 29 8.69 12.15 -2.25
N ARG A 30 8.05 12.94 -1.37
CA ARG A 30 8.34 14.37 -1.25
C ARG A 30 9.61 14.65 -0.45
N GLY A 31 9.90 13.80 0.54
CA GLY A 31 10.99 13.98 1.50
C GLY A 31 12.38 13.58 0.99
N GLY A 32 12.47 12.93 -0.17
CA GLY A 32 13.75 12.60 -0.82
C GLY A 32 14.56 11.48 -0.16
N GLY A 33 13.97 10.75 0.80
CA GLY A 33 14.62 9.63 1.50
C GLY A 33 14.43 8.26 0.84
N THR A 34 13.50 8.15 -0.10
CA THR A 34 13.17 6.91 -0.80
C THR A 34 13.34 7.12 -2.31
N PRO A 35 13.98 6.18 -3.04
CA PRO A 35 14.03 6.25 -4.50
C PRO A 35 12.62 6.38 -5.10
N PRO A 36 12.38 7.26 -6.08
CA PRO A 36 11.05 7.48 -6.66
C PRO A 36 10.40 6.18 -7.16
N GLU A 37 11.18 5.30 -7.77
CA GLU A 37 10.72 4.01 -8.29
C GLU A 37 10.20 3.07 -7.19
N GLU A 38 10.84 3.07 -6.02
CA GLU A 38 10.44 2.24 -4.88
C GLU A 38 9.16 2.80 -4.25
N ALA A 39 9.05 4.12 -4.13
CA ALA A 39 7.84 4.76 -3.62
C ALA A 39 6.63 4.58 -4.55
N ASP A 40 6.84 4.70 -5.87
CA ASP A 40 5.81 4.41 -6.87
C ASP A 40 5.38 2.93 -6.86
N GLU A 41 6.31 2.00 -6.61
CA GLU A 41 5.95 0.59 -6.43
C GLU A 41 5.07 0.38 -5.19
N TRP A 42 5.45 0.95 -4.05
CA TRP A 42 4.65 0.92 -2.83
C TRP A 42 3.25 1.49 -3.07
N ARG A 43 3.16 2.69 -3.66
CA ARG A 43 1.88 3.33 -3.99
C ARG A 43 0.99 2.42 -4.83
N ARG A 44 1.52 1.87 -5.93
CA ARG A 44 0.73 1.01 -6.83
C ARG A 44 0.19 -0.22 -6.10
N ARG A 45 0.98 -0.85 -5.24
CA ARG A 45 0.55 -2.04 -4.49
C ARG A 45 -0.47 -1.73 -3.41
N ILE A 46 -0.27 -0.65 -2.65
CA ILE A 46 -1.22 -0.23 -1.62
C ILE A 46 -2.58 0.09 -2.26
N LEU A 47 -2.59 0.82 -3.40
CA LEU A 47 -3.81 1.11 -4.14
C LEU A 47 -4.51 -0.16 -4.65
N ALA A 48 -3.75 -1.12 -5.19
CA ALA A 48 -4.30 -2.40 -5.63
C ALA A 48 -4.89 -3.19 -4.46
N TRP A 49 -4.21 -3.24 -3.32
CA TRP A 49 -4.67 -3.93 -2.12
C TRP A 49 -5.93 -3.30 -1.53
N ARG A 50 -5.98 -1.97 -1.45
CA ARG A 50 -7.17 -1.21 -1.06
C ARG A 50 -8.38 -1.52 -1.96
N ALA A 51 -8.16 -1.54 -3.28
CA ALA A 51 -9.22 -1.89 -4.23
C ALA A 51 -9.72 -3.34 -4.02
N PHE A 52 -8.80 -4.29 -3.79
CA PHE A 52 -9.13 -5.68 -3.47
C PHE A 52 -9.98 -5.79 -2.21
N LEU A 53 -9.58 -5.18 -1.10
CA LEU A 53 -10.33 -5.22 0.16
C LEU A 53 -11.74 -4.65 0.02
N ARG A 54 -11.91 -3.59 -0.79
CA ARG A 54 -13.22 -3.02 -1.09
C ARG A 54 -14.12 -4.01 -1.84
N LEU A 55 -13.57 -4.75 -2.80
CA LEU A 55 -14.31 -5.76 -3.55
C LEU A 55 -14.70 -6.94 -2.66
N GLU A 56 -13.77 -7.41 -1.82
CA GLU A 56 -14.04 -8.51 -0.88
C GLU A 56 -15.08 -8.11 0.18
N SER A 57 -14.99 -6.90 0.73
CA SER A 57 -15.97 -6.40 1.71
C SER A 57 -17.39 -6.34 1.13
N ASN A 58 -17.53 -5.98 -0.15
CA ASN A 58 -18.83 -5.95 -0.85
C ASN A 58 -19.36 -7.34 -1.22
N ARG A 59 -18.53 -8.40 -1.21
CA ARG A 59 -18.95 -9.76 -1.59
C ARG A 59 -19.79 -10.44 -0.50
N TYR A 60 -19.71 -9.95 0.73
CA TYR A 60 -20.37 -10.51 1.91
C TYR A 60 -21.52 -9.64 2.46
N VAL A 61 -21.97 -8.64 1.70
CA VAL A 61 -23.15 -7.78 1.98
C VAL A 61 -24.27 -8.13 1.01
#